data_AF-A0A954LM70-F1
#
_entry.id   AF-A0A954LM70-F1
#
_cell.length_a   1.000
_cell.length_b   1.000
_cell.length_c   1.000
_cell.angle_alpha   90.00
_cell.angle_beta   90.00
_cell.angle_gamma   90.00
#
_symmetry.space_group_name_H-M   'P 1'
#
loop_
_entity.id
_entity.type
_entity.pdbx_description
1 polymer ?
#
loop_
_entity_poly.entity_id
_entity_poly.type
_entity_poly.pdbx_seq_one_letter_code
_entity_poly.pdbx_strand_id
1 'polypeptide(L)' 'MNGPIEQIHQRLKPLQSELLNHPIYAEINSLEKLHLFMQHHVFAVWDFMSLL' A
#
# COMPACT_ATOMS: atom_id res chain seq x y z
N MET A 1 9.35 -27.83 -7.70
CA MET A 1 7.91 -27.53 -7.85
C MET A 1 7.62 -26.34 -6.96
N ASN A 2 7.24 -25.20 -7.53
CA ASN A 2 6.94 -24.00 -6.73
C ASN A 2 5.59 -24.23 -6.02
N GLY A 3 5.56 -24.03 -4.71
CA GLY A 3 4.35 -24.24 -3.91
C GLY A 3 3.23 -23.26 -4.29
N PRO A 4 1.96 -23.52 -3.91
CA PRO A 4 0.82 -22.65 -4.22
C PRO A 4 1.05 -21.18 -3.83
N ILE A 5 1.72 -20.96 -2.70
CA ILE A 5 2.07 -19.61 -2.20
C ILE A 5 3.07 -18.91 -3.14
N GLU A 6 4.06 -19.64 -3.64
CA GLU A 6 5.08 -19.07 -4.52
C GLU A 6 4.51 -18.69 -5.89
N GLN A 7 3.52 -19.44 -6.38
CA GLN A 7 2.78 -19.06 -7.59
C GLN A 7 1.97 -17.77 -7.39
N ILE A 8 1.37 -17.59 -6.21
CA ILE A 8 0.65 -16.34 -5.86
C ILE A 8 1.65 -15.18 -5.83
N HIS A 9 2.79 -15.34 -5.17
CA HIS A 9 3.83 -14.30 -5.14
C HIS A 9 4.31 -13.91 -6.54
N GLN A 10 4.54 -14.88 -7.43
CA GLN A 10 4.93 -14.61 -8.81
C GLN A 10 3.88 -13.79 -9.56
N ARG A 11 2.59 -14.09 -9.35
CA ARG A 11 1.48 -13.33 -9.96
C ARG A 11 1.30 -11.94 -9.38
N LEU A 12 1.60 -11.75 -8.10
CA LEU A 12 1.49 -10.45 -7.42
C LEU A 12 2.70 -9.53 -7.68
N LYS A 13 3.86 -10.08 -8.05
CA LYS A 13 5.09 -9.32 -8.27
C LYS A 13 4.93 -8.06 -9.17
N PRO A 14 4.25 -8.11 -10.34
CA PRO A 14 4.03 -6.90 -11.13
C PRO A 14 3.16 -5.86 -10.40
N LEU A 15 2.07 -6.28 -9.76
CA LEU A 15 1.18 -5.40 -9.00
C LEU A 15 1.89 -4.76 -7.80
N GLN A 16 2.75 -5.52 -7.12
CA GLN A 16 3.58 -4.96 -6.05
C GLN A 16 4.54 -3.89 -6.59
N SER A 17 5.13 -4.11 -7.76
CA SER A 17 5.97 -3.11 -8.42
C SER A 17 5.18 -1.85 -8.76
N GLU A 18 3.96 -1.97 -9.26
CA GLU A 18 3.10 -0.81 -9.56
C GLU A 18 2.74 -0.01 -8.30
N LEU A 19 2.39 -0.71 -7.21
CA LEU A 19 2.10 -0.08 -5.93
C LEU A 19 3.31 0.67 -5.36
N LEU A 20 4.50 0.06 -5.39
CA LEU A 20 5.72 0.68 -4.88
C LEU A 20 6.15 1.92 -5.69
N ASN A 21 5.84 1.96 -6.97
CA ASN A 21 6.13 3.09 -7.85
C ASN A 21 4.94 4.06 -8.00
N HIS A 22 3.93 3.95 -7.13
CA HIS A 22 2.73 4.77 -7.26
C HIS A 22 3.06 6.27 -7.08
N PRO A 23 2.56 7.18 -7.96
CA PRO A 23 2.91 8.60 -7.92
C PRO A 23 2.61 9.32 -6.61
N ILE A 24 1.66 8.81 -5.82
CA ILE A 24 1.28 9.40 -4.53
C ILE A 24 2.46 9.60 -3.58
N TYR A 25 3.47 8.71 -3.63
CA TYR A 25 4.64 8.84 -2.77
C TYR A 25 5.50 10.05 -3.14
N ALA A 26 5.58 10.41 -4.43
CA ALA A 26 6.26 11.62 -4.88
C ALA A 26 5.46 12.89 -4.55
N GLU A 27 4.13 12.76 -4.45
CA GLU A 27 3.25 13.87 -4.06
C GLU A 27 3.32 14.20 -2.57
N ILE A 28 3.65 13.26 -1.68
CA ILE A 28 3.84 13.52 -0.24
C ILE A 28 5.21 14.17 -0.01
N ASN A 29 5.34 15.42 -0.45
CA ASN A 29 6.60 16.18 -0.46
C ASN A 29 6.61 17.42 0.45
N SER A 30 5.55 17.63 1.24
CA SER A 30 5.49 18.68 2.25
C SER A 30 4.72 18.20 3.48
N LEU A 31 4.86 18.92 4.59
CA LEU A 31 4.14 18.61 5.83
C LEU A 31 2.62 18.75 5.65
N GLU A 32 2.18 19.75 4.89
CA GLU A 32 0.76 19.98 4.60
C GLU A 32 0.17 18.81 3.80
N LYS A 33 0.89 18.33 2.78
CA LYS A 33 0.47 17.18 1.98
C LYS A 33 0.50 15.88 2.79
N LEU A 34 1.47 15.72 3.69
CA LEU A 34 1.50 14.60 4.62
C LEU A 34 0.29 14.60 5.55
N HIS A 35 -0.06 15.76 6.14
CA HIS A 35 -1.25 15.86 6.98
C HIS A 35 -2.53 15.51 6.21
N LEU A 36 -2.67 16.00 4.97
CA LEU A 36 -3.80 15.65 4.11
C LEU A 36 -3.85 14.14 3.81
N PHE A 37 -2.71 13.52 3.51
CA PHE A 37 -2.65 12.07 3.31
C PHE A 37 -3.08 11.29 4.56
N MET A 38 -2.59 11.68 5.73
CA MET A 38 -2.89 11.00 6.99
C MET A 38 -4.36 11.08 7.40
N GLN A 39 -5.05 12.18 7.05
CA GLN A 39 -6.50 12.33 7.26
C GLN A 39 -7.31 11.25 6.53
N HIS A 40 -6.83 10.74 5.39
CA HIS A 40 -7.47 9.65 4.65
C HIS A 40 -6.93 8.29 5.13
N HIS A 41 -5.63 8.22 5.41
CA HIS A 41 -4.97 6.99 5.84
C HIS A 41 -5.57 6.41 7.14
N VAL A 42 -6.07 7.26 8.04
CA VAL A 42 -6.65 6.82 9.33
C VAL A 42 -7.80 5.83 9.17
N PHE A 43 -8.62 5.95 8.12
CA PHE A 43 -9.74 5.03 7.88
C PHE A 43 -9.25 3.62 7.54
N ALA A 44 -8.24 3.50 6.67
CA ALA A 44 -7.64 2.21 6.35
C ALA A 44 -7.03 1.55 7.59
N VAL A 45 -6.33 2.32 8.43
CA VAL A 45 -5.76 1.82 9.69
C VAL A 45 -6.84 1.37 10.66
N TRP A 46 -7.93 2.13 10.79
CA TRP A 46 -9.04 1.78 11.65
C TRP A 46 -9.75 0.50 11.19
N ASP A 47 -9.97 0.33 9.87
CA ASP A 47 -10.50 -0.91 9.31
C ASP A 47 -9.61 -2.10 9.68
N PHE A 48 -8.28 -1.98 9.56
CA PHE A 48 -7.35 -3.04 9.97
C PHE A 48 -7.37 -3.32 11.48
N MET A 49 -7.47 -2.30 12.33
CA MET A 49 -7.53 -2.48 13.78
C MET A 49 -8.84 -3.13 14.24
N SER A 50 -9.91 -3.02 13.45
CA SER A 50 -11.20 -3.64 13.73
C SER A 50 -11.27 -5.12 13.29
N LEU A 51 -10.26 -5.61 12.56
CA LEU A 51 -10.14 -7.00 12.11
C LEU A 51 -9.30 -7.89 13.06
N LEU A 52 -8.77 -7.31 14.15
CA LEU A 52 -8.02 -7.99 15.21
C LEU A 52 -8.94 -8.31 16.41
#